data_AF-A0A1F9N4R0-F1
#
_entry.id   AF-A0A1F9N4R0-F1
#
_cell.length_a   1.000
_cell.length_b   1.000
_cell.length_c   1.000
_cell.angle_alpha   90.00
_cell.angle_beta   90.00
_cell.angle_gamma   90.00
#
_symmetry.space_group_name_H-M   'P 1'
#
loop_
_entity.id
_entity.type
_entity.pdbx_description
1 polymer ?
#
loop_
_entity_poly.entity_id
_entity_poly.type
_entity_poly.pdbx_seq_one_letter_code
_entity_poly.pdbx_strand_id
1 'polypeptide(L)'
;MVYSGIIGVGHHYYWFGEPSLWLALGSTISALEPVPILLLLSEVWHGQKTLVEGGSAYPYKYPMMFLMASVFWEFLGAGVMGLSITTPVVNYYEHATYLTVNHGHTALFGTYGILAIGLLLFSMRTIVKESGWDVRLLKIAFLGTNAGLAAMVLFMLKAMMNLKPVTVQPGDSFI
;
A
#
# COMPACT_ATOMS: atom_id res chain seq x y z
N MET A 1 -13.45 3.24 -10.14
CA MET A 1 -12.07 2.72 -10.17
C MET A 1 -11.49 2.72 -11.58
N VAL A 2 -12.12 2.10 -12.59
CA VAL A 2 -11.53 2.01 -13.95
C VAL A 2 -11.22 3.38 -14.58
N TYR A 3 -12.15 4.33 -14.54
CA TYR A 3 -11.96 5.65 -15.13
C TYR A 3 -10.92 6.51 -14.40
N SER A 4 -10.90 6.46 -13.06
CA SER A 4 -9.92 7.17 -12.26
C SER A 4 -8.53 6.56 -12.43
N GLY A 5 -8.41 5.23 -12.42
CA GLY A 5 -7.11 4.57 -12.57
C GLY A 5 -6.50 4.72 -13.96
N ILE A 6 -7.28 4.62 -15.04
CA ILE A 6 -6.75 4.74 -16.41
C ILE A 6 -6.22 6.15 -16.69
N ILE A 7 -6.97 7.18 -16.29
CA ILE A 7 -6.57 8.58 -16.51
C ILE A 7 -5.55 9.01 -15.43
N GLY A 8 -5.65 8.46 -14.22
CA GLY A 8 -4.78 8.71 -13.07
C GLY A 8 -3.33 8.28 -13.29
N VAL A 9 -3.07 7.33 -14.20
CA VAL A 9 -1.71 7.04 -14.70
C VAL A 9 -0.96 8.31 -15.12
N GLY A 10 -1.68 9.36 -15.51
CA GLY A 10 -1.12 10.69 -15.79
C GLY A 10 -0.18 11.26 -14.73
N HIS A 11 -0.30 10.87 -13.46
CA HIS A 11 0.63 11.31 -12.41
C HIS A 11 2.06 10.75 -12.56
N HIS A 12 2.27 9.75 -13.41
CA HIS A 12 3.58 9.25 -13.80
C HIS A 12 4.22 10.08 -14.92
N TYR A 13 3.43 10.91 -15.62
CA TYR A 13 3.88 11.65 -16.80
C TYR A 13 4.35 13.07 -16.50
N TYR A 14 4.32 13.52 -15.23
CA TYR A 14 4.63 14.90 -14.85
C TYR A 14 5.99 15.39 -15.35
N TRP A 15 7.02 14.53 -15.34
CA TRP A 15 8.41 14.93 -15.59
C TRP A 15 9.07 14.19 -16.76
N PHE A 16 8.28 13.53 -17.61
CA PHE A 16 8.78 12.74 -18.76
C PHE A 16 8.76 13.52 -20.10
N GLY A 17 8.52 14.83 -20.07
CA GLY A 17 8.46 15.67 -21.28
C GLY A 17 7.10 15.64 -21.99
N GLU A 18 6.07 15.08 -21.36
CA GLU A 18 4.70 15.06 -21.84
C GLU A 18 4.01 16.44 -21.71
N PRO A 19 2.88 16.68 -22.42
CA PRO A 19 2.17 17.96 -22.35
C PRO A 19 1.75 18.31 -20.93
N SER A 20 1.82 19.61 -20.59
CA SER A 20 1.43 20.16 -19.28
C SER A 20 -0.02 19.88 -18.88
N LEU A 21 -0.86 19.46 -19.83
CA LEU A 21 -2.19 18.92 -19.58
C LEU A 21 -2.18 17.80 -18.52
N TRP A 22 -1.16 16.93 -18.52
CA TRP A 22 -1.06 15.83 -17.56
C TRP A 22 -0.79 16.30 -16.13
N LEU A 23 -0.18 17.47 -15.92
CA LEU A 23 -0.06 18.05 -14.58
C LEU A 23 -1.43 18.33 -13.97
N ALA A 24 -2.39 18.82 -14.78
CA ALA A 24 -3.74 19.11 -14.33
C ALA A 24 -4.61 17.84 -14.27
N LEU A 25 -4.64 17.03 -15.33
CA LEU A 25 -5.46 15.82 -15.39
C LEU A 25 -4.97 14.73 -14.45
N GLY A 26 -3.66 14.45 -14.49
CA GLY A 26 -3.05 13.44 -13.63
C GLY A 26 -3.28 13.74 -12.16
N SER A 27 -3.06 14.99 -11.73
CA SER A 27 -3.22 15.38 -10.32
C SER A 27 -4.66 15.36 -9.83
N THR A 28 -5.59 15.86 -10.63
CA THR A 28 -7.00 15.94 -10.22
C THR A 28 -7.65 14.56 -10.18
N ILE A 29 -7.35 13.70 -11.16
CA ILE A 29 -7.96 12.37 -11.24
C ILE A 29 -7.30 11.38 -10.28
N SER A 30 -5.98 11.41 -10.12
CA SER A 30 -5.30 10.55 -9.14
C SER A 30 -5.72 10.88 -7.70
N ALA A 31 -5.99 12.15 -7.39
CA ALA A 31 -6.50 12.57 -6.09
C ALA A 31 -7.89 11.98 -5.75
N LEU A 32 -8.63 11.46 -6.73
CA LEU A 32 -9.90 10.77 -6.52
C LEU A 32 -9.74 9.26 -6.28
N GLU A 33 -8.57 8.69 -6.53
CA GLU A 33 -8.30 7.25 -6.32
C GLU A 33 -8.45 6.78 -4.86
N PRO A 34 -8.18 7.59 -3.82
CA PRO A 34 -8.44 7.20 -2.44
C PRO A 34 -9.94 7.04 -2.11
N VAL A 35 -10.86 7.62 -2.89
CA VAL A 35 -12.30 7.58 -2.57
C VAL A 35 -12.84 6.14 -2.55
N PRO A 36 -12.64 5.31 -3.59
CA PRO A 36 -12.97 3.89 -3.53
C PRO A 36 -12.24 3.10 -2.43
N ILE A 37 -10.98 3.46 -2.13
CA ILE A 37 -10.19 2.78 -1.09
C ILE A 37 -10.82 2.99 0.30
N LEU A 38 -11.32 4.20 0.57
CA LEU A 38 -12.05 4.49 1.81
C LEU A 38 -13.35 3.70 1.93
N LEU A 39 -14.07 3.48 0.82
CA LEU A 39 -15.26 2.63 0.80
C LEU A 39 -14.90 1.18 1.12
N LEU A 40 -13.84 0.65 0.53
CA LEU A 40 -13.35 -0.71 0.81
C LEU A 40 -12.94 -0.87 2.28
N LEU A 41 -12.25 0.13 2.84
CA LEU A 41 -11.88 0.15 4.25
C LEU A 41 -13.13 0.15 5.16
N SER A 42 -14.15 0.92 4.80
CA SER A 42 -15.42 0.96 5.56
C SER A 42 -16.13 -0.39 5.55
N GLU A 43 -16.11 -1.11 4.43
CA GLU A 43 -16.70 -2.45 4.32
C GLU A 43 -15.97 -3.45 5.21
N VAL A 44 -14.63 -3.45 5.17
CA VAL A 44 -13.81 -4.30 6.04
C VAL A 44 -14.03 -3.97 7.51
N TRP A 45 -14.18 -2.69 7.87
CA TRP A 45 -14.45 -2.26 9.24
C TRP A 45 -15.78 -2.83 9.76
N HIS A 46 -16.85 -2.76 8.97
CA HIS A 46 -18.14 -3.35 9.35
C HIS A 46 -18.09 -4.89 9.35
N GLY A 47 -17.35 -5.50 8.41
CA GLY A 47 -17.15 -6.94 8.31
C GLY A 47 -16.35 -7.57 9.47
N GLN A 48 -15.63 -6.76 10.28
CA GLN A 48 -14.92 -7.27 11.46
C GLN A 48 -15.84 -7.99 12.44
N LYS A 49 -17.10 -7.57 12.53
CA LYS A 49 -18.08 -8.14 13.46
C LYS A 49 -18.28 -9.64 13.23
N THR A 50 -18.34 -10.07 11.98
CA THR A 50 -18.47 -11.49 11.60
C THR A 50 -17.28 -12.33 12.07
N LEU A 51 -16.07 -11.77 12.05
CA LEU A 51 -14.87 -12.43 12.54
C LEU A 51 -14.87 -12.60 14.06
N VAL A 52 -15.39 -11.59 14.77
CA VAL A 52 -15.53 -11.60 16.23
C VAL A 52 -16.61 -12.60 16.67
N GLU A 53 -17.75 -12.61 15.99
CA GLU A 53 -18.87 -13.54 16.24
C GLU A 53 -18.47 -15.00 15.99
N GLY A 54 -17.60 -15.27 15.00
CA GLY A 54 -17.08 -16.61 14.73
C GLY A 54 -16.18 -17.19 15.82
N GLY A 55 -15.66 -16.38 16.74
CA GLY A 55 -14.85 -16.81 17.87
C GLY A 55 -13.47 -17.38 17.52
N SER A 56 -12.81 -17.98 18.50
CA SER A 56 -11.44 -18.53 18.35
C SER A 56 -11.37 -19.80 17.48
N ALA A 57 -12.50 -20.51 17.35
CA ALA A 57 -12.61 -21.74 16.57
C ALA A 57 -12.91 -21.50 15.07
N TYR A 58 -13.03 -20.24 14.64
CA TYR A 58 -13.40 -19.93 13.27
C TYR A 58 -12.32 -20.42 12.26
N PRO A 59 -12.65 -21.38 11.37
CA PRO A 59 -11.66 -22.00 10.47
C PRO A 59 -10.95 -21.02 9.53
N TYR A 60 -11.63 -19.94 9.15
CA TYR A 60 -11.14 -18.94 8.20
C TYR A 60 -10.59 -17.67 8.87
N LYS A 61 -10.34 -17.71 10.19
CA LYS A 61 -9.87 -16.55 10.95
C LYS A 61 -8.65 -15.88 10.33
N TYR A 62 -7.55 -16.63 10.14
CA TYR A 62 -6.31 -16.06 9.59
C TYR A 62 -6.42 -15.67 8.11
N PRO A 63 -7.00 -16.50 7.21
CA PRO A 63 -7.27 -16.07 5.84
C PRO A 63 -7.99 -14.72 5.78
N MET A 64 -9.07 -14.57 6.53
CA MET A 64 -9.81 -13.30 6.61
C MET A 64 -8.96 -12.19 7.22
N MET A 65 -8.20 -12.44 8.30
CA MET A 65 -7.29 -11.43 8.86
C MET A 65 -6.27 -10.92 7.83
N PHE A 66 -5.72 -11.77 6.97
CA PHE A 66 -4.84 -11.36 5.87
C PHE A 66 -5.60 -10.49 4.85
N LEU A 67 -6.80 -10.87 4.43
CA LEU A 67 -7.62 -10.06 3.51
C LEU A 67 -7.97 -8.68 4.11
N MET A 68 -8.23 -8.61 5.41
CA MET A 68 -8.50 -7.36 6.10
C MET A 68 -7.23 -6.50 6.22
N ALA A 69 -6.09 -7.14 6.50
CA ALA A 69 -4.80 -6.48 6.53
C ALA A 69 -4.42 -5.91 5.15
N SER A 70 -4.71 -6.62 4.05
CA SER A 70 -4.41 -6.09 2.71
C SER A 70 -5.18 -4.81 2.40
N VAL A 71 -6.45 -4.73 2.82
CA VAL A 71 -7.25 -3.50 2.66
C VAL A 71 -6.72 -2.36 3.55
N PHE A 72 -6.29 -2.67 4.77
CA PHE A 72 -5.65 -1.68 5.63
C PHE A 72 -4.36 -1.12 5.00
N TRP A 73 -3.52 -1.98 4.43
CA TRP A 73 -2.31 -1.56 3.75
C TRP A 73 -2.58 -0.88 2.42
N GLU A 74 -3.69 -1.18 1.74
CA GLU A 74 -4.14 -0.43 0.56
C GLU A 74 -4.48 1.01 0.94
N PHE A 75 -5.23 1.19 2.02
CA PHE A 75 -5.51 2.52 2.55
C PHE A 75 -4.22 3.26 2.95
N LEU A 76 -3.34 2.64 3.72
CA LEU A 76 -2.14 3.31 4.20
C LEU A 76 -1.12 3.56 3.07
N GLY A 77 -0.89 2.57 2.23
CA GLY A 77 0.10 2.60 1.16
C GLY A 77 -0.38 3.35 -0.07
N ALA A 78 -1.50 2.95 -0.67
CA ALA A 78 -2.02 3.63 -1.85
C ALA A 78 -2.79 4.91 -1.48
N GLY A 79 -3.65 4.86 -0.47
CA GLY A 79 -4.47 6.01 -0.06
C GLY A 79 -3.65 7.15 0.57
N VAL A 80 -2.89 6.88 1.64
CA VAL A 80 -2.16 7.92 2.38
C VAL A 80 -0.80 8.23 1.75
N MET A 81 0.06 7.22 1.58
CA MET A 81 1.41 7.44 1.02
C MET A 81 1.37 7.75 -0.49
N GLY A 82 0.41 7.23 -1.25
CA GLY A 82 0.25 7.57 -2.67
C GLY A 82 -0.23 9.01 -2.86
N LEU A 83 -1.23 9.44 -2.08
CA LEU A 83 -1.72 10.81 -2.13
C LEU A 83 -0.67 11.84 -1.68
N SER A 84 0.20 11.50 -0.72
CA SER A 84 1.24 12.42 -0.27
C SER A 84 2.24 12.78 -1.37
N ILE A 85 2.49 11.88 -2.32
CA ILE A 85 3.42 12.11 -3.45
C ILE A 85 2.71 12.43 -4.76
N THR A 86 1.38 12.42 -4.84
CA THR A 86 0.69 12.58 -6.13
C THR A 86 0.55 14.02 -6.61
N THR A 87 0.63 15.00 -5.71
CA THR A 87 0.46 16.41 -6.10
C THR A 87 1.72 16.89 -6.85
N PRO A 88 1.61 17.63 -7.98
CA PRO A 88 2.78 18.04 -8.74
C PRO A 88 3.81 18.83 -7.92
N VAL A 89 3.35 19.65 -6.98
CA VAL A 89 4.22 20.47 -6.11
C VAL A 89 5.09 19.59 -5.21
N VAL A 90 4.52 18.55 -4.59
CA VAL A 90 5.30 17.63 -3.76
C VAL A 90 6.10 16.66 -4.63
N ASN A 91 5.48 16.13 -5.68
CA ASN A 91 6.13 15.19 -6.59
C ASN A 91 7.38 15.78 -7.24
N TYR A 92 7.42 17.09 -7.50
CA TYR A 92 8.63 17.75 -8.02
C TYR A 92 9.89 17.49 -7.18
N TYR A 93 9.73 17.39 -5.85
CA TYR A 93 10.84 17.11 -4.92
C TYR A 93 10.95 15.64 -4.54
N GLU A 94 9.82 14.92 -4.52
CA GLU A 94 9.73 13.52 -4.07
C GLU A 94 9.76 12.49 -5.20
N HIS A 95 9.89 12.94 -6.46
CA HIS A 95 9.99 12.05 -7.61
C HIS A 95 11.23 11.17 -7.47
N ALA A 96 11.03 9.84 -7.54
CA ALA A 96 12.09 8.85 -7.42
C ALA A 96 12.92 8.92 -6.11
N THR A 97 12.31 9.41 -5.01
CA THR A 97 12.93 9.40 -3.67
C THR A 97 12.54 8.15 -2.85
N TYR A 98 13.05 8.07 -1.61
CA TYR A 98 12.65 7.06 -0.64
C TYR A 98 11.14 7.02 -0.37
N LEU A 99 10.43 8.14 -0.50
CA LEU A 99 8.99 8.17 -0.29
C LEU A 99 8.23 7.41 -1.39
N THR A 100 8.73 7.47 -2.63
CA THR A 100 8.22 6.65 -3.74
C THR A 100 8.42 5.16 -3.46
N VAL A 101 9.61 4.77 -2.97
CA VAL A 101 9.90 3.38 -2.60
C VAL A 101 9.02 2.91 -1.44
N ASN A 102 8.79 3.78 -0.46
CA ASN A 102 7.95 3.52 0.70
C ASN A 102 6.48 3.28 0.29
N HIS A 103 5.93 4.15 -0.56
CA HIS A 103 4.62 3.95 -1.18
C HIS A 103 4.59 2.64 -1.99
N GLY A 104 5.61 2.39 -2.82
CA GLY A 104 5.68 1.20 -3.67
C GLY A 104 5.58 -0.11 -2.88
N HIS A 105 6.31 -0.26 -1.77
CA HIS A 105 6.25 -1.49 -0.97
C HIS A 105 4.93 -1.64 -0.21
N THR A 106 4.41 -0.56 0.34
CA THR A 106 3.14 -0.59 1.10
C THR A 106 1.94 -0.82 0.19
N ALA A 107 1.93 -0.26 -1.03
CA ALA A 107 0.89 -0.49 -2.02
C ALA A 107 1.05 -1.86 -2.71
N LEU A 108 2.26 -2.24 -3.14
CA LEU A 108 2.45 -3.49 -3.88
C LEU A 108 2.38 -4.72 -2.96
N PHE A 109 3.30 -4.80 -1.99
CA PHE A 109 3.35 -5.96 -1.09
C PHE A 109 2.23 -5.90 -0.05
N GLY A 110 1.99 -4.72 0.54
CA GLY A 110 0.95 -4.55 1.55
C GLY A 110 -0.46 -4.82 1.03
N THR A 111 -0.81 -4.37 -0.18
CA THR A 111 -2.10 -4.73 -0.79
C THR A 111 -2.03 -6.10 -1.44
N TYR A 112 -1.33 -6.22 -2.57
CA TYR A 112 -1.43 -7.42 -3.42
C TYR A 112 -0.69 -8.63 -2.84
N GLY A 113 0.46 -8.42 -2.20
CA GLY A 113 1.21 -9.51 -1.57
C GLY A 113 0.43 -10.16 -0.41
N ILE A 114 -0.09 -9.35 0.51
CA ILE A 114 -0.89 -9.82 1.64
C ILE A 114 -2.23 -10.39 1.15
N LEU A 115 -2.87 -9.79 0.14
CA LEU A 115 -4.08 -10.31 -0.50
C LEU A 115 -3.82 -11.71 -1.08
N ALA A 116 -2.73 -11.88 -1.82
CA ALA A 116 -2.35 -13.18 -2.40
C ALA A 116 -2.14 -14.24 -1.32
N ILE A 117 -1.50 -13.90 -0.20
CA ILE A 117 -1.34 -14.80 0.95
C ILE A 117 -2.70 -15.14 1.56
N GLY A 118 -3.59 -14.16 1.74
CA GLY A 118 -4.93 -14.36 2.26
C GLY A 118 -5.77 -15.32 1.40
N LEU A 119 -5.76 -15.12 0.07
CA LEU A 119 -6.44 -16.00 -0.88
C LEU A 119 -5.83 -17.40 -0.92
N LEU A 120 -4.50 -17.50 -0.90
CA LEU A 120 -3.79 -18.79 -0.84
C LEU A 120 -4.23 -19.57 0.40
N LEU A 121 -4.20 -18.96 1.58
CA LEU A 121 -4.62 -19.59 2.84
C LEU A 121 -6.11 -19.93 2.83
N PHE A 122 -6.95 -19.10 2.21
CA PHE A 122 -8.37 -19.36 2.05
C PHE A 122 -8.61 -20.63 1.22
N SER A 123 -7.94 -20.76 0.08
CA SER A 123 -8.02 -21.97 -0.77
C SER A 123 -7.42 -23.20 -0.09
N MET A 124 -6.29 -23.05 0.63
CA MET A 124 -5.64 -24.17 1.32
C MET A 124 -6.49 -24.72 2.48
N ARG A 125 -7.38 -23.91 3.07
CA ARG A 125 -8.13 -24.31 4.26
C ARG A 125 -8.97 -25.56 4.06
N THR A 126 -9.47 -25.81 2.85
CA THR A 126 -10.29 -26.98 2.51
C THR A 126 -9.46 -28.18 2.04
N ILE A 127 -8.18 -27.97 1.71
CA ILE A 127 -7.27 -29.00 1.17
C ILE A 127 -6.41 -29.61 2.28
N VAL A 128 -5.94 -28.77 3.21
CA VAL A 128 -5.03 -29.15 4.29
C VAL A 128 -5.82 -29.86 5.40
N LYS A 129 -5.34 -31.03 5.82
CA LYS A 129 -5.87 -31.76 6.98
C LYS A 129 -5.73 -30.91 8.25
N GLU A 130 -6.69 -31.03 9.17
CA GLU A 130 -6.67 -30.30 10.46
C GLU A 130 -5.34 -30.45 11.22
N SER A 131 -4.71 -31.63 11.17
CA SER A 131 -3.41 -31.88 11.82
C SER A 131 -2.25 -31.06 11.26
N GLY A 132 -2.35 -30.58 10.01
CA GLY A 132 -1.36 -29.73 9.37
C GLY A 132 -1.67 -28.23 9.49
N TRP A 133 -2.82 -27.86 10.05
CA TRP A 133 -3.24 -26.46 10.18
C TRP A 133 -2.79 -25.87 11.51
N ASP A 134 -1.53 -25.42 11.57
CA ASP A 134 -0.96 -24.83 12.78
C ASP A 134 -1.25 -23.33 12.90
N VAL A 135 -2.14 -22.99 13.82
CA VAL A 135 -2.52 -21.62 14.19
C VAL A 135 -1.32 -20.77 14.65
N ARG A 136 -0.32 -21.37 15.30
CA ARG A 136 0.87 -20.64 15.78
C ARG A 136 1.71 -20.15 14.60
N LEU A 137 1.92 -21.00 13.60
CA LEU A 137 2.65 -20.62 12.39
C LEU A 137 1.91 -19.52 11.61
N LEU A 138 0.58 -19.62 11.49
CA LEU A 138 -0.23 -18.57 10.87
C LEU A 138 -0.15 -17.24 11.61
N LYS A 139 -0.12 -17.27 12.94
CA LYS A 139 0.08 -16.07 13.77
C LYS A 139 1.45 -15.45 13.56
N ILE A 140 2.51 -16.27 13.52
CA ILE A 140 3.89 -15.81 13.29
C ILE A 140 3.99 -15.21 11.88
N ALA A 141 3.43 -15.86 10.87
CA ALA A 141 3.40 -15.36 9.51
C ALA A 141 2.67 -14.00 9.44
N PHE A 142 1.47 -13.92 10.02
CA PHE A 142 0.67 -12.69 10.03
C PHE A 142 1.41 -11.55 10.74
N LEU A 143 1.96 -11.80 11.92
CA LEU A 143 2.69 -10.77 12.66
C LEU A 143 3.99 -10.40 11.94
N GLY A 144 4.72 -11.38 11.42
CA GLY A 144 6.00 -11.18 10.73
C GLY A 144 5.86 -10.35 9.47
N THR A 145 4.86 -10.62 8.62
CA THR A 145 4.63 -9.85 7.40
C THR A 145 4.19 -8.42 7.71
N ASN A 146 3.25 -8.22 8.65
CA ASN A 146 2.73 -6.90 8.99
C ASN A 146 3.75 -6.05 9.78
N ALA A 147 4.40 -6.63 10.80
CA ALA A 147 5.40 -5.93 11.59
C ALA A 147 6.67 -5.67 10.78
N GLY A 148 7.08 -6.61 9.92
CA GLY A 148 8.21 -6.41 9.00
C GLY A 148 7.96 -5.27 8.02
N LEU A 149 6.78 -5.23 7.41
CA LEU A 149 6.40 -4.13 6.50
C LEU A 149 6.33 -2.79 7.25
N ALA A 150 5.72 -2.75 8.44
CA ALA A 150 5.67 -1.53 9.26
C ALA A 150 7.06 -1.05 9.68
N ALA A 151 7.96 -1.96 10.10
CA ALA A 151 9.33 -1.62 10.47
C ALA A 151 10.10 -1.06 9.26
N MET A 152 9.97 -1.69 8.10
CA MET A 152 10.57 -1.20 6.85
C MET A 152 10.12 0.23 6.54
N VAL A 153 8.83 0.53 6.64
CA VAL A 153 8.27 1.86 6.42
C VAL A 153 8.89 2.89 7.35
N LEU A 154 8.91 2.58 8.66
CA LEU A 154 9.47 3.48 9.67
C LEU A 154 10.96 3.72 9.46
N PHE A 155 11.72 2.69 9.05
CA PHE A 155 13.15 2.84 8.77
C PHE A 155 13.42 3.65 7.51
N MET A 156 12.63 3.48 6.45
CA MET A 156 12.76 4.30 5.24
C MET A 156 12.41 5.77 5.49
N LEU A 157 11.33 6.04 6.23
CA LEU A 157 10.97 7.40 6.63
C LEU A 157 12.06 8.02 7.51
N LYS A 158 12.62 7.25 8.45
CA LYS A 158 13.76 7.71 9.26
C LYS A 158 14.98 7.99 8.39
N ALA A 159 15.30 7.14 7.41
CA ALA A 159 16.42 7.36 6.51
C ALA A 159 16.24 8.66 5.71
N MET A 160 15.04 8.88 5.17
CA MET A 160 14.68 10.10 4.45
C MET A 160 14.89 11.37 5.30
N MET A 161 14.42 11.37 6.55
CA MET A 161 14.60 12.52 7.46
C MET A 161 16.07 12.80 7.83
N ASN A 162 16.96 11.83 7.67
CA ASN A 162 18.39 11.95 7.99
C ASN A 162 19.27 12.19 6.75
N LEU A 163 18.67 12.40 5.58
CA LEU A 163 19.43 12.76 4.38
C LEU A 163 20.06 14.15 4.56
N LYS A 164 21.37 14.22 4.32
CA LYS A 164 22.07 15.51 4.29
C LYS A 164 21.71 16.24 2.98
N PRO A 165 21.41 17.54 3.03
CA PRO A 165 21.20 18.31 1.80
C PRO A 165 22.47 18.25 0.96
N VAL A 166 22.32 17.94 -0.34
CA VAL A 166 23.41 18.01 -1.30
C VAL A 166 23.74 19.48 -1.50
N THR A 167 24.92 19.92 -1.05
CA THR A 167 25.41 21.25 -1.35
C THR A 167 25.83 21.29 -2.81
N VAL A 168 25.00 21.88 -3.66
CA VAL A 168 25.36 22.16 -5.06
C VAL A 168 26.45 23.23 -5.05
N GLN A 169 27.64 22.91 -5.56
CA GLN A 169 28.68 23.92 -5.71
C GLN A 169 28.31 24.84 -6.88
N PRO A 170 28.59 26.15 -6.81
CA PRO A 170 28.36 27.06 -7.94
C PRO A 170 29.23 26.62 -9.13
N GLY A 171 28.64 25.91 -10.10
CA GLY A 171 29.34 25.39 -11.28
C GLY A 171 28.90 23.99 -11.72
N ASP A 172 28.20 23.23 -10.87
CA ASP A 172 27.67 21.92 -11.26
C ASP A 172 26.42 22.10 -12.13
N SER A 173 26.49 21.75 -13.42
CA SER A 173 25.31 21.72 -14.29
C SER A 173 24.49 20.46 -14.00
N PHE A 174 23.19 20.63 -13.75
CA PHE A 174 22.21 19.53 -13.71
C PHE A 174 21.63 19.20 -15.10
N ILE A 175 22.37 19.58 -16.13
CA ILE A 175 22.08 19.35 -17.55
C ILE A 175 23.35 18.87 -18.22
#